data_AF-A0A8T0VBJ5-F1
#
_entry.id   AF-A0A8T0VBJ5-F1
#
_cell.length_a   1.000
_cell.length_b   1.000
_cell.length_c   1.000
_cell.angle_alpha   90.00
_cell.angle_beta   90.00
_cell.angle_gamma   90.00
#
_symmetry.space_group_name_H-M   'P 1'
#
loop_
_entity.id
_entity.type
_entity.pdbx_description
1 polymer ?
#
loop_
_entity_poly.entity_id
_entity_poly.type
_entity_poly.pdbx_seq_one_letter_code
_entity_poly.pdbx_strand_id
1 'polypeptide(L)'
;MLLLFVRRGMDSPRRSAAAAALLPDDAIVEILSRVPAKSLCRFKCVSKAWRDLIADRHHRKKLPQTLEGFFYAYDGDGDDDEMPCGNPGDGGGEGDHVVHGRFINTLGRSVPLASFSFLREQPGIEELGLLHSCNGLILFGHRRAGDTYESLGFIVCNPATEQWLAVPNSGWNPSLFHLWDESEDSDSNSDGDPSCRFTYLIFDPAVSSHFQLVQFWTYDEIFAEQVRTYSSETGVWSVRTSEWSEDDALSFFARCAFVNGMLHFSVFQFDGIEQELIVALDGEGKKCRIINGLENSGDAVFVGQSQGQLHYMSQHRDDTRQMTELSIWVLQDYDTEEWVLKHSVPFLQLFGRMNCHAENDYNVVAIHPDHNMIYFFQDWDLKLKSYDMDSKEVRTLRTLGVGRQNILPYVPYFKESPVLASKH
;
A
#
# COMPACT_ATOMS: atom_id res chain seq x y z
N MET A 1 0.63 0.83 35.17
CA MET A 1 1.43 0.67 36.39
C MET A 1 1.83 -0.78 36.54
N LEU A 2 3.06 -1.15 36.15
CA LEU A 2 3.80 -2.33 36.63
C LEU A 2 5.22 -2.24 36.04
N LEU A 3 6.22 -2.32 36.91
CA LEU A 3 7.63 -2.05 36.62
C LEU A 3 8.46 -3.10 37.38
N LEU A 4 9.71 -3.29 36.93
CA LEU A 4 10.75 -4.15 37.52
C LEU A 4 10.62 -5.66 37.25
N PHE A 5 11.57 -6.18 36.47
CA PHE A 5 12.62 -7.05 37.04
C PHE A 5 13.91 -6.95 36.22
N VAL A 6 14.90 -6.24 36.75
CA VAL A 6 16.31 -6.37 36.33
C VAL A 6 17.03 -7.16 37.42
N ARG A 7 17.69 -8.27 37.06
CA ARG A 7 18.62 -8.96 37.97
C ARG A 7 19.93 -9.30 37.27
N ARG A 8 21.00 -8.98 38.00
CA ARG A 8 22.42 -9.15 37.69
C ARG A 8 22.88 -10.45 38.41
N GLY A 9 23.70 -11.29 37.76
CA GLY A 9 24.34 -12.45 38.43
C GLY A 9 25.49 -12.00 39.37
N MET A 10 26.10 -12.85 40.21
CA MET A 10 25.97 -14.31 40.48
C MET A 10 26.02 -14.56 42.04
N ASP A 11 26.21 -15.73 42.68
CA ASP A 11 26.44 -17.12 42.24
C ASP A 11 26.03 -18.19 43.29
N SER A 12 25.68 -19.40 42.83
CA SER A 12 25.65 -20.69 43.55
C SER A 12 24.72 -20.86 44.80
N PRO A 13 24.43 -22.10 45.27
CA PRO A 13 23.47 -22.97 44.59
C PRO A 13 22.35 -23.57 45.47
N ARG A 14 21.23 -23.97 44.81
CA ARG A 14 20.22 -24.96 45.25
C ARG A 14 19.48 -24.76 46.59
N ARG A 15 18.30 -24.11 46.52
CA ARG A 15 16.95 -24.68 46.82
C ARG A 15 15.95 -23.59 47.26
N SER A 16 15.26 -22.98 46.29
CA SER A 16 13.80 -22.90 46.28
C SER A 16 13.40 -22.23 44.97
N ALA A 17 13.30 -23.03 43.90
CA ALA A 17 12.60 -22.59 42.69
C ALA A 17 11.10 -22.67 42.96
N ALA A 18 10.61 -21.80 43.84
CA ALA A 18 9.19 -21.47 43.86
C ALA A 18 8.83 -21.02 42.45
N ALA A 19 7.78 -21.61 41.87
CA ALA A 19 7.43 -21.40 40.49
C ALA A 19 7.05 -19.93 40.25
N ALA A 20 8.02 -19.14 39.77
CA ALA A 20 7.70 -17.97 38.98
C ALA A 20 7.02 -18.51 37.72
N ALA A 21 5.69 -18.46 37.70
CA ALA A 21 4.89 -18.89 36.57
C ALA A 21 5.32 -18.07 35.35
N LEU A 22 6.13 -18.68 34.50
CA LEU A 22 6.37 -18.16 33.16
C LEU A 22 5.02 -18.18 32.46
N LEU A 23 4.55 -17.00 32.06
CA LEU A 23 3.35 -16.88 31.25
C LEU A 23 3.53 -17.75 29.99
N PRO A 24 2.52 -18.52 29.57
CA PRO A 24 2.55 -19.23 28.31
C PRO A 24 2.85 -18.27 27.16
N ASP A 25 3.55 -18.76 26.14
CA ASP A 25 3.96 -17.96 24.99
C ASP A 25 2.78 -17.26 24.32
N ASP A 26 1.61 -17.92 24.19
CA ASP A 26 0.37 -17.30 23.70
C ASP A 26 -0.08 -16.08 24.52
N ALA A 27 0.01 -16.16 25.86
CA ALA A 27 -0.36 -15.06 26.75
C ALA A 27 0.67 -13.92 26.69
N ILE A 28 1.94 -14.22 26.46
CA ILE A 28 2.96 -13.21 26.18
C ILE A 28 2.64 -12.52 24.85
N VAL A 29 2.31 -13.28 23.80
CA VAL A 29 1.95 -12.74 22.48
C VAL A 29 0.67 -11.89 22.55
N GLU A 30 -0.31 -12.25 23.38
CA GLU A 30 -1.51 -11.43 23.63
C GLU A 30 -1.23 -10.13 24.41
N ILE A 31 -0.20 -10.12 25.27
CA ILE A 31 0.28 -8.87 25.90
C ILE A 31 1.04 -8.02 24.87
N LEU A 32 1.86 -8.66 24.05
CA LEU A 32 2.66 -8.02 23.00
C LEU A 32 1.80 -7.48 21.85
N SER A 33 0.64 -8.07 21.58
CA SER A 33 -0.30 -7.58 20.56
C SER A 33 -0.98 -6.26 20.97
N ARG A 34 -0.99 -5.94 22.27
CA ARG A 34 -1.65 -4.75 22.83
C ARG A 34 -0.69 -3.57 23.05
N VAL A 35 0.60 -3.69 22.70
CA VAL A 35 1.59 -2.60 22.85
C VAL A 35 1.99 -1.99 21.50
N PRO A 36 2.24 -0.67 21.41
CA PRO A 36 2.65 -0.05 20.15
C PRO A 36 3.91 -0.71 19.54
N ALA A 37 3.96 -0.83 18.21
CA ALA A 37 5.06 -1.54 17.51
C ALA A 37 6.47 -1.02 17.83
N LYS A 38 6.61 0.27 18.19
CA LYS A 38 7.88 0.87 18.65
C LYS A 38 8.31 0.32 20.02
N SER A 39 7.36 0.07 20.93
CA SER A 39 7.62 -0.62 22.20
C SER A 39 7.91 -2.10 21.96
N LEU A 40 7.16 -2.76 21.08
CA LEU A 40 7.40 -4.12 20.63
C LEU A 40 8.82 -4.31 20.07
N CYS A 41 9.30 -3.38 19.24
CA CYS A 41 10.67 -3.41 18.73
C CYS A 41 11.72 -3.26 19.84
N ARG A 42 11.48 -2.39 20.83
CA ARG A 42 12.35 -2.27 22.02
C ARG A 42 12.34 -3.54 22.88
N PHE A 43 11.22 -4.26 22.94
CA PHE A 43 11.08 -5.50 23.70
C PHE A 43 11.93 -6.66 23.16
N LYS A 44 12.31 -6.64 21.87
CA LYS A 44 13.35 -7.55 21.29
C LYS A 44 14.71 -7.44 22.01
N CYS A 45 14.98 -6.34 22.70
CA CYS A 45 16.21 -6.13 23.48
C CYS A 45 16.08 -6.58 24.93
N VAL A 46 14.86 -6.85 25.44
CA VAL A 46 14.61 -7.16 26.86
C VAL A 46 14.84 -8.65 27.18
N SER A 47 14.47 -9.55 26.26
CA SER A 47 14.64 -11.00 26.44
C SER A 47 14.86 -11.71 25.10
N LYS A 48 15.62 -12.81 25.11
CA LYS A 48 15.74 -13.70 23.94
C LYS A 48 14.39 -14.33 23.60
N ALA A 49 13.73 -14.96 24.57
CA ALA A 49 12.40 -15.56 24.37
C ALA A 49 11.39 -14.56 23.79
N TRP A 50 11.37 -13.30 24.26
CA TRP A 50 10.47 -12.28 23.70
C TRP A 50 10.87 -11.89 22.27
N ARG A 51 12.17 -11.78 21.97
CA ARG A 51 12.63 -11.56 20.59
C ARG A 51 12.22 -12.69 19.67
N ASP A 52 12.36 -13.94 20.12
CA ASP A 52 12.07 -15.14 19.35
C ASP A 52 10.55 -15.24 19.12
N LEU A 53 9.72 -14.95 20.12
CA LEU A 53 8.26 -14.82 19.96
C LEU A 53 7.83 -13.69 19.01
N ILE A 54 8.51 -12.55 19.03
CA ILE A 54 8.22 -11.42 18.11
C ILE A 54 8.73 -11.71 16.68
N ALA A 55 9.73 -12.58 16.54
CA ALA A 55 10.27 -13.01 15.26
C ALA A 55 9.47 -14.18 14.65
N ASP A 56 8.72 -14.94 15.45
CA ASP A 56 7.90 -16.05 14.96
C ASP A 56 6.80 -15.59 13.99
N ARG A 57 6.69 -16.33 12.88
CA ARG A 57 5.76 -16.05 11.77
C ARG A 57 4.28 -16.10 12.15
N HIS A 58 3.88 -16.96 13.09
CA HIS A 58 2.48 -17.12 13.52
C HIS A 58 2.09 -16.01 14.49
N HIS A 59 3.03 -15.57 15.33
CA HIS A 59 2.82 -14.46 16.25
C HIS A 59 2.87 -13.11 15.53
N ARG A 60 3.74 -12.93 14.53
CA ARG A 60 3.87 -11.66 13.82
C ARG A 60 2.57 -11.18 13.15
N LYS A 61 1.70 -12.09 12.71
CA LYS A 61 0.35 -11.75 12.21
C LYS A 61 -0.60 -11.20 13.30
N LYS A 62 -0.33 -11.51 14.58
CA LYS A 62 -1.11 -11.04 15.74
C LYS A 62 -0.51 -9.79 16.40
N LEU A 63 0.68 -9.35 15.97
CA LEU A 63 1.40 -8.24 16.57
C LEU A 63 1.17 -6.94 15.79
N PRO A 64 0.96 -5.80 16.48
CA PRO A 64 0.46 -4.60 15.85
C PRO A 64 1.47 -4.03 14.85
N GLN A 65 0.96 -3.78 13.66
CA GLN A 65 1.59 -3.04 12.60
C GLN A 65 1.20 -1.57 12.70
N THR A 66 1.93 -0.77 13.48
CA THR A 66 1.60 0.67 13.57
C THR A 66 1.83 1.34 12.23
N LEU A 67 0.73 1.61 11.51
CA LEU A 67 0.67 2.52 10.37
C LEU A 67 1.20 3.87 10.83
N GLU A 68 2.40 4.24 10.39
CA GLU A 68 3.06 5.46 10.84
C GLU A 68 2.58 6.69 10.07
N GLY A 69 2.08 6.47 8.85
CA GLY A 69 1.73 7.55 7.97
C GLY A 69 1.47 7.10 6.55
N PHE A 70 1.47 8.11 5.67
CA PHE A 70 1.28 7.95 4.24
C PHE A 70 2.41 8.62 3.49
N PHE A 71 2.95 7.93 2.49
CA PHE A 71 3.76 8.57 1.45
C PHE A 71 2.86 9.03 0.32
N TYR A 72 3.18 10.18 -0.24
CA TYR A 72 2.50 10.71 -1.41
C TYR A 72 3.49 11.53 -2.24
N ALA A 73 3.21 11.64 -3.54
CA ALA A 73 4.08 12.29 -4.52
C ALA A 73 3.21 13.16 -5.44
N TYR A 74 3.60 14.43 -5.62
CA TYR A 74 3.02 15.36 -6.58
C TYR A 74 4.04 15.72 -7.64
N ASP A 75 3.60 15.96 -8.87
CA ASP A 75 4.39 16.72 -9.83
C ASP A 75 4.40 18.19 -9.42
N GLY A 76 5.53 18.86 -9.61
CA GLY A 76 5.86 20.13 -8.98
C GLY A 76 6.34 21.17 -9.96
N ASP A 77 5.43 21.71 -10.77
CA ASP A 77 5.64 23.05 -11.32
C ASP A 77 5.75 24.04 -10.15
N GLY A 78 6.90 24.71 -10.07
CA GLY A 78 7.32 25.40 -8.86
C GLY A 78 6.58 26.70 -8.62
N ASP A 79 5.80 26.76 -7.53
CA ASP A 79 5.38 28.02 -6.87
C ASP A 79 4.99 27.81 -5.38
N ASP A 80 5.63 26.84 -4.71
CA ASP A 80 5.47 26.58 -3.26
C ASP A 80 6.33 27.58 -2.43
N ASP A 81 6.20 28.89 -2.71
CA ASP A 81 6.96 29.96 -2.07
C ASP A 81 6.27 30.44 -0.77
N GLU A 82 6.68 29.88 0.38
CA GLU A 82 6.32 30.39 1.71
C GLU A 82 7.14 31.66 2.07
N MET A 83 7.18 32.64 1.14
CA MET A 83 7.79 33.97 1.33
C MET A 83 6.99 35.09 0.60
N PRO A 84 7.02 36.34 1.09
CA PRO A 84 6.08 37.37 0.64
C PRO A 84 6.57 38.22 -0.55
N CYS A 85 5.74 38.26 -1.60
CA CYS A 85 5.60 39.37 -2.56
C CYS A 85 6.87 39.86 -3.29
N GLY A 86 7.23 39.19 -4.38
CA GLY A 86 8.06 39.73 -5.48
C GLY A 86 7.31 39.66 -6.81
N ASN A 87 7.48 40.65 -7.70
CA ASN A 87 6.78 40.67 -9.00
C ASN A 87 7.30 39.57 -9.95
N PRO A 88 6.43 38.97 -10.80
CA PRO A 88 6.86 37.98 -11.78
C PRO A 88 7.69 38.65 -12.89
N GLY A 89 8.87 38.07 -13.14
CA GLY A 89 9.81 38.54 -14.15
C GLY A 89 10.20 37.41 -15.11
N ASP A 90 9.53 37.38 -16.25
CA ASP A 90 9.96 36.88 -17.57
C ASP A 90 11.09 35.84 -17.60
N GLY A 91 10.74 34.57 -17.82
CA GLY A 91 11.68 33.46 -17.88
C GLY A 91 11.02 32.14 -18.24
N GLY A 92 10.69 31.95 -19.53
CA GLY A 92 10.23 30.65 -20.04
C GLY A 92 11.35 29.62 -19.98
N GLY A 93 11.37 28.81 -18.92
CA GLY A 93 12.14 27.59 -18.78
C GLY A 93 11.22 26.39 -18.86
N GLU A 94 11.60 25.40 -19.67
CA GLU A 94 10.99 24.08 -19.71
C GLU A 94 11.12 23.46 -18.31
N GLY A 95 10.00 23.14 -17.67
CA GLY A 95 9.95 22.74 -16.26
C GLY A 95 10.70 21.42 -16.03
N ASP A 96 11.63 21.41 -15.09
CA ASP A 96 12.17 20.17 -14.54
C ASP A 96 11.04 19.54 -13.71
N HIS A 97 10.41 18.46 -14.20
CA HIS A 97 9.28 17.76 -13.57
C HIS A 97 9.73 17.04 -12.28
N VAL A 98 10.13 17.82 -11.29
CA VAL A 98 10.67 17.34 -10.02
C VAL A 98 9.52 16.87 -9.15
N VAL A 99 9.11 15.62 -9.36
CA VAL A 99 8.16 14.93 -8.48
C VAL A 99 8.60 15.10 -7.04
N HIS A 100 7.78 15.67 -6.17
CA HIS A 100 8.11 15.94 -4.77
C HIS A 100 7.45 14.92 -3.83
N GLY A 101 8.28 14.15 -3.14
CA GLY A 101 7.85 13.13 -2.18
C GLY A 101 7.66 13.71 -0.77
N ARG A 102 6.47 13.55 -0.19
CA ARG A 102 6.15 14.01 1.17
C ARG A 102 5.59 12.86 2.03
N PHE A 103 5.76 12.96 3.36
CA PHE A 103 5.27 11.98 4.34
C PHE A 103 4.29 12.61 5.32
N ILE A 104 3.12 11.99 5.51
CA ILE A 104 2.07 12.44 6.42
C ILE A 104 2.08 11.55 7.67
N ASN A 105 2.53 12.09 8.80
CA ASN A 105 2.57 11.35 10.06
C ASN A 105 1.17 11.30 10.72
N THR A 106 0.63 10.10 10.98
CA THR A 106 -0.69 9.92 11.64
C THR A 106 -0.69 10.33 13.13
N LEU A 107 0.48 10.43 13.75
CA LEU A 107 0.66 10.70 15.18
C LEU A 107 1.10 12.15 15.48
N GLY A 108 1.03 13.06 14.50
CA GLY A 108 1.32 14.49 14.68
C GLY A 108 2.77 14.81 15.10
N ARG A 109 3.72 13.93 14.81
CA ARG A 109 5.15 14.17 15.11
C ARG A 109 5.80 15.15 14.13
N SER A 110 6.76 15.92 14.63
CA SER A 110 7.54 16.91 13.88
C SER A 110 8.62 16.34 12.96
N VAL A 111 8.92 15.03 13.02
CA VAL A 111 9.96 14.39 12.21
C VAL A 111 9.43 13.04 11.69
N PRO A 112 9.49 12.76 10.36
CA PRO A 112 9.26 11.42 9.81
C PRO A 112 10.27 10.42 10.37
N LEU A 113 9.86 9.19 10.70
CA LEU A 113 10.83 8.08 10.92
C LEU A 113 11.24 7.39 9.62
N ALA A 114 10.83 7.92 8.48
CA ALA A 114 11.05 7.36 7.17
C ALA A 114 11.05 8.49 6.14
N SER A 115 12.08 8.54 5.32
CA SER A 115 12.24 9.42 4.17
C SER A 115 12.69 8.57 2.98
N PHE A 116 12.55 9.10 1.77
CA PHE A 116 13.22 8.57 0.58
C PHE A 116 14.04 9.64 -0.15
N SER A 117 14.34 10.77 0.52
CA SER A 117 15.23 11.83 0.01
C SER A 117 16.60 11.29 -0.43
N PHE A 118 17.13 10.31 0.32
CA PHE A 118 18.41 9.64 0.03
C PHE A 118 18.47 8.97 -1.36
N LEU A 119 17.32 8.67 -1.99
CA LEU A 119 17.28 8.16 -3.36
C LEU A 119 17.64 9.25 -4.38
N ARG A 120 17.26 10.52 -4.15
CA ARG A 120 17.61 11.65 -5.03
C ARG A 120 19.09 12.02 -4.97
N GLU A 121 19.76 11.65 -3.89
CA GLU A 121 21.21 11.85 -3.71
C GLU A 121 22.03 10.81 -4.50
N GLN A 122 21.39 9.83 -5.14
CA GLN A 122 22.08 8.80 -5.93
C GLN A 122 22.34 9.27 -7.37
N PRO A 123 23.57 9.09 -7.91
CA PRO A 123 23.89 9.49 -9.26
C PRO A 123 23.09 8.68 -10.29
N GLY A 124 22.44 9.39 -11.23
CA GLY A 124 21.60 8.80 -12.27
C GLY A 124 20.14 8.58 -11.86
N ILE A 125 19.71 9.11 -10.70
CA ILE A 125 18.28 9.19 -10.35
C ILE A 125 17.77 10.62 -10.58
N GLU A 126 16.88 10.81 -11.55
CA GLU A 126 16.20 12.10 -11.80
C GLU A 126 14.75 12.07 -11.29
N GLU A 127 13.87 11.29 -11.94
CA GLU A 127 12.45 11.21 -11.57
C GLU A 127 12.10 9.92 -10.82
N LEU A 128 11.18 10.03 -9.86
CA LEU A 128 10.68 8.92 -9.04
C LEU A 128 9.14 8.95 -8.98
N GLY A 129 8.49 8.04 -9.69
CA GLY A 129 7.04 7.80 -9.60
C GLY A 129 6.70 6.83 -8.46
N LEU A 130 5.75 7.18 -7.58
CA LEU A 130 5.35 6.32 -6.46
C LEU A 130 4.29 5.30 -6.92
N LEU A 131 4.65 4.01 -6.96
CA LEU A 131 3.80 2.96 -7.56
C LEU A 131 3.09 2.09 -6.52
N HIS A 132 3.83 1.47 -5.59
CA HIS A 132 3.23 0.49 -4.67
C HIS A 132 3.94 0.41 -3.30
N SER A 133 3.25 -0.15 -2.30
CA SER A 133 3.79 -0.36 -0.96
C SER A 133 3.33 -1.71 -0.40
N CYS A 134 4.24 -2.52 0.14
CA CYS A 134 3.90 -3.81 0.74
C CYS A 134 4.80 -4.13 1.94
N ASN A 135 4.21 -4.37 3.11
CA ASN A 135 4.88 -4.79 4.35
C ASN A 135 6.17 -3.99 4.71
N GLY A 136 6.16 -2.68 4.42
CA GLY A 136 7.23 -1.73 4.73
C GLY A 136 8.31 -1.57 3.66
N LEU A 137 8.16 -2.22 2.51
CA LEU A 137 8.88 -1.86 1.29
C LEU A 137 8.01 -0.98 0.40
N ILE A 138 8.65 -0.11 -0.38
CA ILE A 138 8.03 0.78 -1.36
C ILE A 138 8.64 0.53 -2.73
N LEU A 139 7.79 0.46 -3.75
CA LEU A 139 8.14 0.40 -5.16
C LEU A 139 8.01 1.79 -5.79
N PHE A 140 9.08 2.22 -6.42
CA PHE A 140 9.12 3.39 -7.29
C PHE A 140 9.36 2.95 -8.73
N GLY A 141 8.72 3.65 -9.67
CA GLY A 141 9.19 3.74 -11.05
C GLY A 141 10.25 4.85 -11.16
N HIS A 142 11.16 4.73 -12.11
CA HIS A 142 12.39 5.52 -12.13
C HIS A 142 12.83 5.94 -13.55
N ARG A 143 13.17 7.23 -13.78
CA ARG A 143 13.83 7.73 -15.01
C ARG A 143 15.25 8.23 -14.73
N ARG A 144 16.24 7.82 -15.54
CA ARG A 144 17.65 8.28 -15.39
C ARG A 144 18.00 9.44 -16.31
N ALA A 145 19.11 10.07 -15.97
CA ALA A 145 19.74 11.13 -16.75
C ALA A 145 20.09 10.71 -18.17
N GLY A 146 19.44 11.35 -19.15
CA GLY A 146 19.67 11.12 -20.58
C GLY A 146 19.06 9.83 -21.14
N ASP A 147 18.24 9.12 -20.37
CA ASP A 147 17.40 8.02 -20.87
C ASP A 147 16.34 8.57 -21.84
N THR A 148 16.02 7.82 -22.90
CA THR A 148 14.76 8.06 -23.63
C THR A 148 13.58 7.56 -22.78
N TYR A 149 12.35 8.00 -23.10
CA TYR A 149 11.10 7.50 -22.50
C TYR A 149 10.98 5.96 -22.47
N GLU A 150 11.76 5.26 -23.30
CA GLU A 150 11.77 3.79 -23.40
C GLU A 150 12.69 3.07 -22.39
N SER A 151 13.38 3.79 -21.49
CA SER A 151 14.46 3.23 -20.65
C SER A 151 14.12 3.07 -19.15
N LEU A 152 12.85 3.23 -18.79
CA LEU A 152 12.40 3.39 -17.40
C LEU A 152 12.64 2.14 -16.53
N GLY A 153 13.08 2.35 -15.30
CA GLY A 153 13.44 1.30 -14.35
C GLY A 153 12.52 1.24 -13.13
N PHE A 154 12.82 0.29 -12.24
CA PHE A 154 12.15 0.17 -10.93
C PHE A 154 13.15 0.26 -9.80
N ILE A 155 12.73 0.82 -8.66
CA ILE A 155 13.49 0.84 -7.41
C ILE A 155 12.61 0.29 -6.30
N VAL A 156 13.11 -0.71 -5.58
CA VAL A 156 12.50 -1.17 -4.33
C VAL A 156 13.31 -0.65 -3.16
N CYS A 157 12.63 -0.01 -2.22
CA CYS A 157 13.19 0.77 -1.15
C CYS A 157 12.62 0.33 0.21
N ASN A 158 13.45 0.32 1.25
CA ASN A 158 13.06 0.28 2.65
C ASN A 158 13.38 1.62 3.31
N PRO A 159 12.41 2.56 3.39
CA PRO A 159 12.61 3.88 4.00
C PRO A 159 13.00 3.85 5.49
N ALA A 160 12.76 2.74 6.21
CA ALA A 160 13.10 2.61 7.63
C ALA A 160 14.54 2.17 7.90
N THR A 161 15.27 1.72 6.87
CA THR A 161 16.68 1.30 6.96
C THR A 161 17.57 1.96 5.92
N GLU A 162 17.02 2.91 5.14
CA GLU A 162 17.71 3.62 4.06
C GLU A 162 18.40 2.67 3.04
N GLN A 163 17.78 1.49 2.85
CA GLN A 163 18.24 0.46 1.94
C GLN A 163 17.41 0.43 0.68
N TRP A 164 18.05 0.17 -0.46
CA TRP A 164 17.36 0.10 -1.75
C TRP A 164 18.02 -0.87 -2.73
N LEU A 165 17.29 -1.20 -3.79
CA LEU A 165 17.76 -1.99 -4.93
C LEU A 165 17.13 -1.45 -6.21
N ALA A 166 17.96 -1.13 -7.20
CA ALA A 166 17.48 -0.96 -8.57
C ALA A 166 17.17 -2.33 -9.16
N VAL A 167 15.96 -2.48 -9.68
CA VAL A 167 15.49 -3.66 -10.40
C VAL A 167 15.61 -3.38 -11.91
N PRO A 168 16.14 -4.32 -12.71
CA PRO A 168 16.23 -4.13 -14.16
C PRO A 168 14.86 -3.87 -14.78
N ASN A 169 14.82 -3.13 -15.90
CA ASN A 169 13.61 -3.01 -16.71
C ASN A 169 13.18 -4.41 -17.21
N SER A 170 11.88 -4.70 -17.18
CA SER A 170 11.27 -5.97 -17.64
C SER A 170 11.19 -6.11 -19.16
N GLY A 171 11.60 -5.07 -19.90
CA GLY A 171 11.23 -4.83 -21.30
C GLY A 171 9.89 -4.08 -21.44
N TRP A 172 9.28 -3.66 -20.34
CA TRP A 172 8.04 -2.87 -20.29
C TRP A 172 8.20 -1.70 -19.33
N ASN A 173 8.18 -0.49 -19.88
CA ASN A 173 8.38 0.73 -19.11
C ASN A 173 7.21 0.99 -18.14
N PRO A 174 7.44 1.25 -16.84
CA PRO A 174 6.38 1.67 -15.94
C PRO A 174 5.70 2.95 -16.43
N SER A 175 4.38 3.00 -16.34
CA SER A 175 3.63 4.25 -16.39
C SER A 175 3.96 5.06 -15.14
N LEU A 176 4.88 6.03 -15.26
CA LEU A 176 5.25 6.89 -14.12
C LEU A 176 4.11 7.84 -13.73
N PHE A 177 3.36 8.33 -14.72
CA PHE A 177 2.43 9.46 -14.58
C PHE A 177 1.03 9.25 -15.21
N HIS A 178 0.88 8.33 -16.16
CA HIS A 178 -0.39 8.03 -16.85
C HIS A 178 -1.40 7.25 -16.01
N LEU A 179 -1.86 7.83 -14.90
CA LEU A 179 -3.10 7.44 -14.23
C LEU A 179 -4.19 8.52 -14.34
N TRP A 180 -3.84 9.77 -14.68
CA TRP A 180 -4.77 10.91 -14.64
C TRP A 180 -4.44 12.06 -15.63
N ASP A 181 -3.59 11.83 -16.63
CA ASP A 181 -3.21 12.89 -17.58
C ASP A 181 -4.21 12.96 -18.74
N GLU A 182 -5.29 13.74 -18.54
CA GLU A 182 -6.26 14.12 -19.60
C GLU A 182 -5.76 15.32 -20.44
N SER A 183 -4.45 15.54 -20.58
CA SER A 183 -3.95 16.60 -21.48
C SER A 183 -4.27 16.27 -22.95
N GLU A 184 -5.25 16.99 -23.50
CA GLU A 184 -5.61 16.98 -24.93
C GLU A 184 -4.44 17.42 -25.85
N ASP A 185 -3.33 17.88 -25.28
CA ASP A 185 -2.11 18.36 -25.96
C ASP A 185 -1.10 17.25 -26.31
N SER A 186 -1.51 15.97 -26.24
CA SER A 186 -0.77 14.86 -26.86
C SER A 186 -0.84 14.89 -28.39
N ASP A 187 -0.35 15.97 -29.00
CA ASP A 187 -0.28 16.24 -30.45
C ASP A 187 0.82 15.38 -31.14
N SER A 188 1.02 14.16 -30.64
CA SER A 188 1.88 13.15 -31.22
C SER A 188 1.04 12.25 -32.12
N ASN A 189 1.35 12.24 -33.43
CA ASN A 189 0.81 11.26 -34.38
C ASN A 189 1.48 9.89 -34.18
N SER A 190 1.49 9.41 -32.94
CA SER A 190 1.81 8.04 -32.59
C SER A 190 0.51 7.23 -32.73
N ASP A 191 0.50 6.22 -33.60
CA ASP A 191 -0.47 5.11 -33.55
C ASP A 191 -0.18 4.25 -32.30
N GLY A 192 -0.22 4.89 -31.13
CA GLY A 192 0.27 4.39 -29.86
C GLY A 192 -0.75 3.49 -29.19
N ASP A 193 -0.39 2.22 -29.05
CA ASP A 193 -1.12 1.20 -28.31
C ASP A 193 -1.59 1.71 -26.93
N PRO A 194 -2.91 1.70 -26.61
CA PRO A 194 -3.48 2.20 -25.35
C PRO A 194 -3.25 1.22 -24.18
N SER A 195 -1.99 0.82 -23.99
CA SER A 195 -1.60 -0.22 -23.04
C SER A 195 -1.04 0.33 -21.74
N CYS A 196 -1.79 0.11 -20.65
CA CYS A 196 -1.39 0.46 -19.29
C CYS A 196 -0.53 -0.64 -18.65
N ARG A 197 0.34 -0.25 -17.71
CA ARG A 197 1.34 -1.16 -17.10
C ARG A 197 1.38 -1.02 -15.59
N PHE A 198 0.66 -1.91 -14.92
CA PHE A 198 0.53 -1.92 -13.46
C PHE A 198 1.55 -2.85 -12.83
N THR A 199 2.32 -2.35 -11.85
CA THR A 199 3.36 -3.12 -11.18
C THR A 199 3.12 -3.19 -9.68
N TYR A 200 2.88 -4.40 -9.18
CA TYR A 200 2.62 -4.68 -7.78
C TYR A 200 3.86 -5.24 -7.09
N LEU A 201 4.11 -4.77 -5.87
CA LEU A 201 5.16 -5.27 -4.99
C LEU A 201 4.59 -6.32 -4.03
N ILE A 202 5.17 -7.52 -4.05
CA ILE A 202 4.87 -8.61 -3.12
C ILE A 202 6.06 -8.80 -2.19
N PHE A 203 5.83 -8.74 -0.88
CA PHE A 203 6.86 -8.96 0.12
C PHE A 203 6.24 -9.50 1.42
N ASP A 204 6.65 -10.70 1.86
CA ASP A 204 6.34 -11.20 3.21
C ASP A 204 7.62 -11.35 4.04
N PRO A 205 7.93 -10.39 4.93
CA PRO A 205 9.12 -10.46 5.78
C PRO A 205 9.06 -11.53 6.88
N ALA A 206 7.98 -12.32 6.98
CA ALA A 206 7.87 -13.51 7.82
C ALA A 206 8.18 -14.81 7.05
N VAL A 207 8.15 -14.78 5.71
CA VAL A 207 8.45 -15.92 4.83
C VAL A 207 9.86 -15.82 4.23
N SER A 208 10.24 -14.64 3.70
CA SER A 208 11.50 -14.45 2.99
C SER A 208 12.10 -13.05 3.22
N SER A 209 13.40 -12.91 2.96
CA SER A 209 14.04 -11.59 2.77
C SER A 209 13.90 -11.05 1.35
N HIS A 210 13.50 -11.91 0.41
CA HIS A 210 13.29 -11.57 -0.99
C HIS A 210 11.86 -11.04 -1.20
N PHE A 211 11.76 -10.04 -2.07
CA PHE A 211 10.51 -9.54 -2.63
C PHE A 211 10.33 -10.04 -4.08
N GLN A 212 9.11 -9.94 -4.57
CA GLN A 212 8.73 -10.19 -5.96
C GLN A 212 8.00 -8.97 -6.53
N LEU A 213 8.11 -8.75 -7.84
CA LEU A 213 7.23 -7.82 -8.56
C LEU A 213 6.32 -8.62 -9.48
N VAL A 214 5.06 -8.20 -9.60
CA VAL A 214 4.11 -8.70 -10.60
C VAL A 214 3.68 -7.53 -11.46
N GLN A 215 4.01 -7.58 -12.75
CA GLN A 215 3.69 -6.56 -13.73
C GLN A 215 2.68 -7.10 -14.73
N PHE A 216 1.62 -6.33 -14.95
CA PHE A 216 0.62 -6.58 -15.98
C PHE A 216 0.87 -5.67 -17.17
N TRP A 217 0.61 -6.21 -18.36
CA TRP A 217 0.35 -5.43 -19.57
C TRP A 217 -1.14 -5.57 -19.87
N THR A 218 -1.83 -4.45 -19.99
CA THR A 218 -3.23 -4.42 -20.40
C THR A 218 -3.43 -3.80 -21.76
N TYR A 219 -4.52 -4.17 -22.42
CA TYR A 219 -5.06 -3.48 -23.60
C TYR A 219 -6.40 -2.83 -23.22
N ASP A 220 -6.76 -1.74 -23.90
CA ASP A 220 -7.93 -0.90 -23.60
C ASP A 220 -7.96 -0.50 -22.10
N GLU A 221 -6.78 -0.17 -21.58
CA GLU A 221 -6.45 0.12 -20.18
C GLU A 221 -6.70 -1.00 -19.14
N ILE A 222 -7.71 -1.86 -19.32
CA ILE A 222 -8.22 -2.77 -18.28
C ILE A 222 -7.98 -4.27 -18.54
N PHE A 223 -7.86 -4.75 -19.78
CA PHE A 223 -7.85 -6.20 -20.08
C PHE A 223 -6.46 -6.81 -20.03
N ALA A 224 -6.25 -7.87 -19.23
CA ALA A 224 -4.93 -8.46 -18.97
C ALA A 224 -4.40 -9.37 -20.08
N GLU A 225 -3.49 -8.88 -20.93
CA GLU A 225 -2.93 -9.66 -22.03
C GLU A 225 -1.72 -10.52 -21.61
N GLN A 226 -0.81 -10.01 -20.77
CA GLN A 226 0.39 -10.72 -20.35
C GLN A 226 0.83 -10.33 -18.94
N VAL A 227 1.44 -11.29 -18.23
CA VAL A 227 2.02 -11.08 -16.90
C VAL A 227 3.52 -11.36 -16.92
N ARG A 228 4.30 -10.45 -16.35
CA ARG A 228 5.74 -10.61 -16.08
C ARG A 228 5.99 -10.56 -14.59
N THR A 229 6.88 -11.40 -14.10
CA THR A 229 7.24 -11.43 -12.69
C THR A 229 8.74 -11.35 -12.48
N TYR A 230 9.16 -10.60 -11.46
CA TYR A 230 10.54 -10.48 -11.05
C TYR A 230 10.72 -11.17 -9.70
N SER A 231 11.79 -11.96 -9.55
CA SER A 231 12.22 -12.44 -8.24
C SER A 231 13.56 -11.82 -7.87
N SER A 232 13.60 -11.16 -6.71
CA SER A 232 14.86 -10.65 -6.13
C SER A 232 15.77 -11.74 -5.55
N GLU A 233 15.38 -13.03 -5.62
CA GLU A 233 16.25 -14.16 -5.34
C GLU A 233 17.07 -14.56 -6.58
N THR A 234 16.46 -14.57 -7.75
CA THR A 234 17.12 -14.91 -9.02
C THR A 234 17.72 -13.69 -9.72
N GLY A 235 17.19 -12.49 -9.46
CA GLY A 235 17.56 -11.25 -10.14
C GLY A 235 17.01 -11.13 -11.56
N VAL A 236 16.06 -11.99 -11.95
CA VAL A 236 15.60 -12.16 -13.34
C VAL A 236 14.09 -11.96 -13.46
N TRP A 237 13.66 -11.40 -14.59
CA TRP A 237 12.27 -11.36 -15.02
C TRP A 237 11.88 -12.64 -15.75
N SER A 238 10.78 -13.27 -15.34
CA SER A 238 10.11 -14.34 -16.08
C SER A 238 8.84 -13.81 -16.75
N VAL A 239 8.63 -14.23 -18.01
CA VAL A 239 7.37 -14.02 -18.71
C VAL A 239 6.50 -15.25 -18.51
N ARG A 240 5.24 -15.07 -18.13
CA ARG A 240 4.21 -16.12 -18.20
C ARG A 240 3.26 -15.81 -19.34
N THR A 241 2.96 -16.83 -20.15
CA THR A 241 1.77 -16.82 -21.01
C THR A 241 0.53 -16.70 -20.12
N SER A 242 -0.39 -15.84 -20.53
CA SER A 242 -1.55 -15.46 -19.74
C SER A 242 -2.50 -16.62 -19.44
N GLU A 243 -2.94 -16.73 -18.19
CA GLU A 243 -4.12 -17.50 -17.76
C GLU A 243 -5.34 -16.55 -17.59
N TRP A 244 -5.28 -15.35 -18.17
CA TRP A 244 -6.37 -14.38 -18.21
C TRP A 244 -7.27 -14.63 -19.42
N SER A 245 -8.58 -14.47 -19.22
CA SER A 245 -9.55 -14.48 -20.32
C SER A 245 -9.51 -13.13 -21.04
N GLU A 246 -9.95 -13.11 -22.30
CA GLU A 246 -10.13 -11.86 -23.05
C GLU A 246 -11.22 -10.97 -22.41
N ASP A 247 -12.08 -11.54 -21.56
CA ASP A 247 -13.18 -10.87 -20.85
C ASP A 247 -12.82 -10.46 -19.40
N ASP A 248 -11.58 -10.67 -18.94
CA ASP A 248 -11.10 -10.33 -17.60
C ASP A 248 -10.58 -8.87 -17.56
N ALA A 249 -11.43 -7.93 -17.14
CA ALA A 249 -11.04 -6.55 -16.91
C ALA A 249 -10.55 -6.34 -15.47
N LEU A 250 -9.30 -5.92 -15.31
CA LEU A 250 -8.71 -5.61 -14.02
C LEU A 250 -9.26 -4.28 -13.47
N SER A 251 -9.87 -4.33 -12.28
CA SER A 251 -10.34 -3.14 -11.58
C SER A 251 -9.17 -2.48 -10.84
N PHE A 252 -8.34 -1.76 -11.58
CA PHE A 252 -7.11 -1.15 -11.06
C PHE A 252 -7.32 -0.08 -10.00
N PHE A 253 -8.48 0.58 -10.04
CA PHE A 253 -8.89 1.62 -9.09
C PHE A 253 -9.21 1.01 -7.71
N ALA A 254 -9.76 -0.20 -7.68
CA ALA A 254 -9.97 -0.98 -6.46
C ALA A 254 -8.62 -1.54 -5.97
N ARG A 255 -8.00 -0.78 -5.06
CA ARG A 255 -6.67 -1.06 -4.47
C ARG A 255 -6.54 -2.50 -3.97
N CYS A 256 -5.32 -3.03 -3.97
CA CYS A 256 -5.05 -4.45 -3.68
C CYS A 256 -4.73 -4.73 -2.20
N ALA A 257 -4.83 -6.02 -1.82
CA ALA A 257 -4.46 -6.55 -0.52
C ALA A 257 -3.41 -7.65 -0.63
N PHE A 258 -2.54 -7.79 0.38
CA PHE A 258 -1.64 -8.95 0.48
C PHE A 258 -2.05 -9.84 1.66
N VAL A 259 -2.72 -10.95 1.38
CA VAL A 259 -3.33 -11.84 2.37
C VAL A 259 -2.90 -13.27 2.08
N ASN A 260 -2.59 -14.05 3.12
CA ASN A 260 -2.22 -15.47 3.00
C ASN A 260 -1.06 -15.79 2.02
N GLY A 261 -0.16 -14.83 1.78
CA GLY A 261 0.96 -14.99 0.85
C GLY A 261 0.63 -14.65 -0.60
N MET A 262 -0.58 -14.17 -0.88
CA MET A 262 -1.10 -13.88 -2.22
C MET A 262 -1.57 -12.43 -2.34
N LEU A 263 -1.37 -11.86 -3.53
CA LEU A 263 -1.88 -10.55 -3.93
C LEU A 263 -3.35 -10.69 -4.35
N HIS A 264 -4.25 -9.92 -3.76
CA HIS A 264 -5.68 -9.92 -4.03
C HIS A 264 -6.11 -8.56 -4.59
N PHE A 265 -6.86 -8.54 -5.68
CA PHE A 265 -7.44 -7.33 -6.28
C PHE A 265 -8.76 -7.68 -6.99
N SER A 266 -9.55 -6.64 -7.29
CA SER A 266 -10.83 -6.81 -7.99
C SER A 266 -10.64 -6.96 -9.50
N VAL A 267 -11.51 -7.76 -10.10
CA VAL A 267 -11.60 -8.05 -11.54
C VAL A 267 -13.06 -8.10 -11.92
N PHE A 268 -13.45 -7.37 -12.96
CA PHE A 268 -14.76 -7.49 -13.60
C PHE A 268 -14.68 -8.54 -14.70
N GLN A 269 -15.65 -9.46 -14.74
CA GLN A 269 -15.81 -10.42 -15.82
C GLN A 269 -17.03 -10.02 -16.67
N PHE A 270 -16.85 -10.01 -17.99
CA PHE A 270 -17.88 -9.58 -18.95
C PHE A 270 -18.65 -10.71 -19.67
N ASP A 271 -18.50 -11.98 -19.24
CA ASP A 271 -19.15 -13.15 -19.84
C ASP A 271 -20.67 -13.21 -19.55
N GLY A 272 -21.44 -12.38 -20.28
CA GLY A 272 -22.90 -12.37 -20.32
C GLY A 272 -23.62 -11.80 -19.09
N ILE A 273 -22.96 -11.73 -17.94
CA ILE A 273 -23.39 -11.03 -16.73
C ILE A 273 -22.17 -10.27 -16.20
N GLU A 274 -22.30 -8.95 -16.03
CA GLU A 274 -21.30 -8.14 -15.34
C GLU A 274 -21.18 -8.63 -13.88
N GLN A 275 -20.13 -9.37 -13.58
CA GLN A 275 -19.85 -9.88 -12.24
C GLN A 275 -18.49 -9.40 -11.75
N GLU A 276 -18.46 -8.87 -10.52
CA GLU A 276 -17.22 -8.57 -9.84
C GLU A 276 -16.68 -9.79 -9.08
N LEU A 277 -15.37 -10.00 -9.20
CA LEU A 277 -14.61 -11.10 -8.61
C LEU A 277 -13.38 -10.54 -7.90
N ILE A 278 -12.89 -11.24 -6.87
CA ILE A 278 -11.56 -10.98 -6.30
C ILE A 278 -10.63 -12.11 -6.71
N VAL A 279 -9.58 -11.79 -7.47
CA VAL A 279 -8.57 -12.75 -7.90
C VAL A 279 -7.38 -12.70 -6.96
N ALA A 280 -6.90 -13.88 -6.53
CA ALA A 280 -5.70 -14.05 -5.73
C ALA A 280 -4.55 -14.63 -6.58
N LEU A 281 -3.41 -13.93 -6.62
CA LEU A 281 -2.19 -14.35 -7.29
C LEU A 281 -1.06 -14.70 -6.34
N ASP A 282 -0.25 -15.70 -6.71
CA ASP A 282 1.07 -15.89 -6.10
C ASP A 282 2.13 -14.91 -6.65
N GLY A 283 3.31 -14.92 -6.03
CA GLY A 283 4.46 -14.12 -6.47
C GLY A 283 5.10 -14.56 -7.79
N GLU A 284 4.64 -15.65 -8.40
CA GLU A 284 5.00 -16.03 -9.77
C GLU A 284 4.00 -15.51 -10.81
N GLY A 285 2.90 -14.88 -10.37
CA GLY A 285 1.87 -14.30 -11.23
C GLY A 285 0.80 -15.31 -11.66
N LYS A 286 0.73 -16.47 -11.00
CA LYS A 286 -0.30 -17.49 -11.28
C LYS A 286 -1.62 -17.13 -10.62
N LYS A 287 -2.75 -17.37 -11.29
CA LYS A 287 -4.07 -17.37 -10.65
C LYS A 287 -4.17 -18.55 -9.67
N CYS A 288 -4.26 -18.25 -8.37
CA CYS A 288 -4.34 -19.24 -7.30
C CYS A 288 -5.76 -19.45 -6.78
N ARG A 289 -6.56 -18.38 -6.73
CA ARG A 289 -7.96 -18.41 -6.32
C ARG A 289 -8.76 -17.34 -7.05
N ILE A 290 -10.04 -17.62 -7.28
CA ILE A 290 -11.06 -16.65 -7.66
C ILE A 290 -12.09 -16.73 -6.53
N ILE A 291 -12.39 -15.60 -5.90
CA ILE A 291 -13.40 -15.46 -4.85
C ILE A 291 -14.54 -14.65 -5.47
N ASN A 292 -15.76 -15.16 -5.38
CA ASN A 292 -16.91 -14.43 -5.91
C ASN A 292 -17.12 -13.14 -5.11
N GLY A 293 -17.42 -12.04 -5.83
CA GLY A 293 -17.93 -10.83 -5.22
C GLY A 293 -19.30 -11.07 -4.57
N LEU A 294 -19.71 -10.16 -3.70
CA LEU A 294 -21.00 -10.23 -3.03
C LEU A 294 -22.13 -10.01 -4.03
N GLU A 295 -22.99 -11.02 -4.21
CA GLU A 295 -24.21 -10.88 -5.00
C GLU A 295 -25.05 -9.70 -4.47
N ASN A 296 -25.25 -8.68 -5.30
CA ASN A 296 -25.95 -7.42 -4.97
C ASN A 296 -25.19 -6.45 -4.03
N SER A 297 -23.89 -6.61 -3.77
CA SER A 297 -23.08 -5.44 -3.42
C SER A 297 -22.99 -4.54 -4.65
N GLY A 298 -23.18 -3.23 -4.49
CA GLY A 298 -22.91 -2.30 -5.59
C GLY A 298 -21.41 -2.14 -5.84
N ASP A 299 -21.08 -1.23 -6.76
CA ASP A 299 -19.75 -1.03 -7.32
C ASP A 299 -18.65 -0.99 -6.24
N ALA A 300 -17.59 -1.79 -6.40
CA ALA A 300 -16.47 -1.77 -5.47
C ALA A 300 -15.69 -0.46 -5.48
N VAL A 301 -14.97 -0.26 -4.38
CA VAL A 301 -14.12 0.91 -4.12
C VAL A 301 -12.71 0.49 -3.72
N PHE A 302 -12.57 -0.63 -3.01
CA PHE A 302 -11.33 -0.96 -2.32
C PHE A 302 -11.26 -2.42 -1.87
N VAL A 303 -10.17 -3.11 -2.18
CA VAL A 303 -9.77 -4.35 -1.51
C VAL A 303 -8.60 -4.03 -0.57
N GLY A 304 -8.57 -4.63 0.62
CA GLY A 304 -7.49 -4.37 1.57
C GLY A 304 -7.32 -5.44 2.62
N GLN A 305 -6.29 -5.29 3.44
CA GLN A 305 -6.03 -6.15 4.60
C GLN A 305 -6.19 -5.35 5.89
N SER A 306 -7.00 -5.87 6.81
CA SER A 306 -6.99 -5.44 8.21
C SER A 306 -7.16 -6.66 9.11
N GLN A 307 -6.47 -6.65 10.26
CA GLN A 307 -6.51 -7.69 11.29
C GLN A 307 -6.17 -9.10 10.75
N GLY A 308 -5.34 -9.13 9.69
CA GLY A 308 -4.96 -10.35 8.97
C GLY A 308 -5.99 -10.90 7.98
N GLN A 309 -7.18 -10.29 7.90
CA GLN A 309 -8.29 -10.72 7.03
C GLN A 309 -8.46 -9.82 5.82
N LEU A 310 -8.98 -10.39 4.73
CA LEU A 310 -9.36 -9.65 3.53
C LEU A 310 -10.61 -8.80 3.85
N HIS A 311 -10.53 -7.51 3.53
CA HIS A 311 -11.64 -6.56 3.62
C HIS A 311 -11.97 -6.08 2.21
N TYR A 312 -13.26 -5.88 1.94
CA TYR A 312 -13.81 -5.41 0.68
C TYR A 312 -14.76 -4.25 0.96
N MET A 313 -14.70 -3.19 0.16
CA MET A 313 -15.58 -2.03 0.31
C MET A 313 -16.34 -1.77 -0.99
N SER A 314 -17.65 -1.58 -0.87
CA SER A 314 -18.59 -1.39 -1.97
C SER A 314 -19.48 -0.18 -1.70
N GLN A 315 -19.87 0.54 -2.75
CA GLN A 315 -20.91 1.56 -2.66
C GLN A 315 -22.30 0.93 -2.80
N HIS A 316 -23.31 1.53 -2.18
CA HIS A 316 -24.70 1.14 -2.38
C HIS A 316 -25.47 2.20 -3.18
N ARG A 317 -26.17 1.74 -4.22
CA ARG A 317 -27.07 2.53 -5.06
C ARG A 317 -28.47 2.54 -4.45
N ASP A 318 -29.03 3.73 -4.24
CA ASP A 318 -30.42 3.88 -3.79
C ASP A 318 -31.45 3.67 -4.92
N ASP A 319 -32.75 3.81 -4.59
CA ASP A 319 -33.85 3.73 -5.57
C ASP A 319 -33.73 4.76 -6.72
N THR A 320 -32.97 5.84 -6.53
CA THR A 320 -32.68 6.87 -7.54
C THR A 320 -31.42 6.58 -8.36
N ARG A 321 -30.78 5.41 -8.12
CA ARG A 321 -29.49 4.95 -8.67
C ARG A 321 -28.27 5.75 -8.22
N GLN A 322 -28.43 6.62 -7.22
CA GLN A 322 -27.34 7.41 -6.66
C GLN A 322 -26.57 6.60 -5.62
N MET A 323 -25.25 6.77 -5.60
CA MET A 323 -24.39 6.18 -4.58
C MET A 323 -24.57 6.95 -3.28
N THR A 324 -25.01 6.28 -2.20
CA THR A 324 -25.43 6.96 -0.95
C THR A 324 -24.80 6.40 0.32
N GLU A 325 -24.14 5.24 0.27
CA GLU A 325 -23.56 4.56 1.43
C GLU A 325 -22.30 3.76 1.06
N LEU A 326 -21.33 3.71 1.99
CA LEU A 326 -20.18 2.81 1.92
C LEU A 326 -20.43 1.60 2.83
N SER A 327 -20.42 0.40 2.27
CA SER A 327 -20.42 -0.86 3.02
C SER A 327 -19.00 -1.43 3.11
N ILE A 328 -18.64 -1.97 4.27
CA ILE A 328 -17.34 -2.58 4.56
C ILE A 328 -17.56 -4.02 5.00
N TRP A 329 -17.08 -4.93 4.18
CA TRP A 329 -17.21 -6.38 4.32
C TRP A 329 -15.89 -7.02 4.72
N VAL A 330 -15.97 -8.16 5.42
CA VAL A 330 -14.81 -8.98 5.80
C VAL A 330 -15.05 -10.42 5.39
N LEU A 331 -14.04 -11.00 4.76
CA LEU A 331 -14.00 -12.43 4.49
C LEU A 331 -13.64 -13.15 5.80
N GLN A 332 -14.66 -13.66 6.49
CA GLN A 332 -14.50 -14.23 7.82
C GLN A 332 -13.82 -15.60 7.75
N ASP A 333 -14.30 -16.45 6.86
CA ASP A 333 -13.68 -17.72 6.50
C ASP A 333 -13.19 -17.63 5.05
N TYR A 334 -11.87 -17.82 4.89
CA TYR A 334 -11.20 -17.72 3.59
C TYR A 334 -11.42 -18.97 2.72
N ASP A 335 -11.75 -20.11 3.33
CA ASP A 335 -11.89 -21.39 2.64
C ASP A 335 -13.34 -21.65 2.21
N THR A 336 -14.34 -21.25 3.01
CA THR A 336 -15.77 -21.30 2.63
C THR A 336 -16.27 -20.05 1.91
N GLU A 337 -15.43 -19.01 1.81
CA GLU A 337 -15.72 -17.72 1.15
C GLU A 337 -16.89 -16.94 1.80
N GLU A 338 -17.04 -17.07 3.11
CA GLU A 338 -18.08 -16.40 3.91
C GLU A 338 -17.75 -14.92 4.17
N TRP A 339 -18.42 -14.04 3.42
CA TRP A 339 -18.42 -12.60 3.63
C TRP A 339 -19.41 -12.16 4.72
N VAL A 340 -18.98 -11.27 5.62
CA VAL A 340 -19.82 -10.65 6.65
C VAL A 340 -19.72 -9.13 6.57
N LEU A 341 -20.88 -8.45 6.60
CA LEU A 341 -20.94 -6.99 6.71
C LEU A 341 -20.42 -6.57 8.09
N LYS A 342 -19.25 -5.92 8.12
CA LYS A 342 -18.64 -5.43 9.36
C LYS A 342 -19.14 -4.03 9.72
N HIS A 343 -19.36 -3.17 8.73
CA HIS A 343 -19.84 -1.80 8.94
C HIS A 343 -20.56 -1.25 7.70
N SER A 344 -21.50 -0.34 7.90
CA SER A 344 -22.11 0.46 6.82
C SER A 344 -22.19 1.92 7.29
N VAL A 345 -21.87 2.86 6.40
CA VAL A 345 -21.86 4.30 6.72
C VAL A 345 -22.44 5.14 5.57
N PRO A 346 -23.55 5.86 5.79
CA PRO A 346 -24.11 6.77 4.80
C PRO A 346 -23.13 7.89 4.44
N PHE A 347 -23.12 8.29 3.17
CA PHE A 347 -22.30 9.40 2.66
C PHE A 347 -22.63 10.74 3.32
N LEU A 348 -23.87 10.92 3.80
CA LEU A 348 -24.22 12.09 4.59
C LEU A 348 -23.41 12.18 5.89
N GLN A 349 -23.04 11.05 6.48
CA GLN A 349 -22.16 10.98 7.66
C GLN A 349 -20.68 11.08 7.29
N LEU A 350 -20.26 10.42 6.20
CA LEU A 350 -18.83 10.32 5.82
C LEU A 350 -18.31 11.59 5.11
N PHE A 351 -19.16 12.22 4.29
CA PHE A 351 -18.83 13.33 3.39
C PHE A 351 -19.64 14.61 3.65
N GLY A 352 -20.78 14.52 4.34
CA GLY A 352 -21.73 15.64 4.46
C GLY A 352 -22.55 15.90 3.19
N ARG A 353 -22.52 14.97 2.22
CA ARG A 353 -23.24 15.01 0.95
C ARG A 353 -24.20 13.82 0.86
N MET A 354 -25.30 13.97 0.12
CA MET A 354 -26.26 12.87 -0.06
C MET A 354 -25.71 11.76 -0.96
N ASN A 355 -24.93 12.13 -1.97
CA ASN A 355 -24.24 11.24 -2.88
C ASN A 355 -22.79 11.68 -3.11
N CYS A 356 -21.94 10.72 -3.47
CA CYS A 356 -20.53 10.86 -3.86
C CYS A 356 -20.16 9.66 -4.73
N HIS A 357 -19.37 9.81 -5.79
CA HIS A 357 -18.88 8.68 -6.58
C HIS A 357 -17.43 8.29 -6.19
N ALA A 358 -17.13 6.99 -6.20
CA ALA A 358 -15.73 6.52 -6.15
C ALA A 358 -14.98 7.11 -7.36
N GLU A 359 -13.67 7.25 -7.19
CA GLU A 359 -12.73 7.89 -8.11
C GLU A 359 -13.01 9.37 -8.33
N ASN A 360 -14.22 9.74 -8.76
CA ASN A 360 -14.67 11.08 -9.14
C ASN A 360 -14.76 12.09 -7.98
N ASP A 361 -15.37 11.73 -6.87
CA ASP A 361 -15.53 12.62 -5.70
C ASP A 361 -14.51 12.28 -4.60
N TYR A 362 -14.21 11.00 -4.42
CA TYR A 362 -13.32 10.53 -3.36
C TYR A 362 -12.62 9.21 -3.69
N ASN A 363 -11.49 8.99 -3.03
CA ASN A 363 -10.68 7.79 -3.19
C ASN A 363 -10.37 7.17 -1.83
N VAL A 364 -10.67 5.88 -1.62
CA VAL A 364 -10.26 5.17 -0.39
C VAL A 364 -8.75 4.91 -0.48
N VAL A 365 -8.02 5.37 0.52
CA VAL A 365 -6.56 5.33 0.57
C VAL A 365 -6.05 4.09 1.29
N ALA A 366 -6.68 3.72 2.41
CA ALA A 366 -6.27 2.55 3.18
C ALA A 366 -7.35 2.14 4.18
N ILE A 367 -7.30 0.87 4.60
CA ILE A 367 -7.82 0.44 5.90
C ILE A 367 -6.65 0.32 6.88
N HIS A 368 -6.83 0.67 8.16
CA HIS A 368 -5.79 0.53 9.16
C HIS A 368 -5.50 -0.95 9.42
N PRO A 369 -4.23 -1.40 9.43
CA PRO A 369 -3.89 -2.83 9.53
C PRO A 369 -4.35 -3.49 10.83
N ASP A 370 -4.48 -2.76 11.95
CA ASP A 370 -4.91 -3.33 13.25
C ASP A 370 -6.24 -2.78 13.80
N HIS A 371 -6.82 -1.74 13.20
CA HIS A 371 -7.91 -0.95 13.82
C HIS A 371 -9.09 -0.81 12.87
N ASN A 372 -10.29 -0.63 13.42
CA ASN A 372 -11.51 -0.42 12.65
C ASN A 372 -11.56 1.04 12.14
N MET A 373 -10.61 1.41 11.29
CA MET A 373 -10.46 2.76 10.76
C MET A 373 -10.10 2.72 9.29
N ILE A 374 -10.74 3.55 8.49
CA ILE A 374 -10.42 3.77 7.07
C ILE A 374 -9.85 5.17 6.85
N TYR A 375 -9.13 5.32 5.76
CA TYR A 375 -8.57 6.57 5.29
C TYR A 375 -9.00 6.81 3.86
N PHE A 376 -9.37 8.03 3.53
CA PHE A 376 -9.85 8.40 2.20
C PHE A 376 -9.48 9.85 1.91
N PHE A 377 -9.29 10.14 0.63
CA PHE A 377 -9.05 11.47 0.10
C PHE A 377 -10.36 12.01 -0.51
N GLN A 378 -10.74 13.24 -0.18
CA GLN A 378 -11.85 13.94 -0.81
C GLN A 378 -11.30 14.95 -1.82
N ASP A 379 -11.69 14.83 -3.09
CA ASP A 379 -11.09 15.61 -4.17
C ASP A 379 -11.51 17.09 -4.10
N TRP A 380 -12.80 17.36 -3.81
CA TRP A 380 -13.36 18.71 -3.83
C TRP A 380 -12.88 19.64 -2.71
N ASP A 381 -12.25 19.10 -1.65
CA ASP A 381 -11.61 19.90 -0.60
C ASP A 381 -10.15 19.52 -0.34
N LEU A 382 -9.58 18.70 -1.23
CA LEU A 382 -8.21 18.18 -1.25
C LEU A 382 -7.72 17.65 0.10
N LYS A 383 -8.58 17.01 0.90
CA LYS A 383 -8.21 16.53 2.24
C LYS A 383 -8.13 15.02 2.34
N LEU A 384 -7.03 14.56 2.90
CA LEU A 384 -6.91 13.23 3.48
C LEU A 384 -7.62 13.22 4.85
N LYS A 385 -8.60 12.34 4.99
CA LYS A 385 -9.42 12.15 6.19
C LYS A 385 -9.34 10.71 6.67
N SER A 386 -9.61 10.51 7.96
CA SER A 386 -9.77 9.21 8.59
C SER A 386 -11.19 9.09 9.14
N TYR A 387 -11.78 7.90 9.02
CA TYR A 387 -13.04 7.54 9.68
C TYR A 387 -12.82 6.36 10.60
N ASP A 388 -13.15 6.55 11.87
CA ASP A 388 -13.15 5.51 12.91
C ASP A 388 -14.55 4.88 12.96
N MET A 389 -14.64 3.58 12.69
CA MET A 389 -15.92 2.85 12.64
C MET A 389 -16.52 2.63 14.04
N ASP A 390 -15.68 2.54 15.07
CA ASP A 390 -16.08 2.25 16.45
C ASP A 390 -16.67 3.51 17.11
N SER A 391 -15.99 4.66 16.97
CA SER A 391 -16.47 5.96 17.45
C SER A 391 -17.39 6.69 16.47
N LYS A 392 -17.44 6.24 15.21
CA LYS A 392 -18.21 6.82 14.10
C LYS A 392 -17.82 8.27 13.75
N GLU A 393 -16.62 8.69 14.11
CA GLU A 393 -16.07 10.03 13.86
C GLU A 393 -15.26 10.13 12.56
N VAL A 394 -15.46 11.21 11.81
CA VAL A 394 -14.57 11.64 10.71
C VAL A 394 -13.60 12.69 11.23
N ARG A 395 -12.31 12.56 10.91
CA ARG A 395 -11.26 13.53 11.27
C ARG A 395 -10.40 13.87 10.06
N THR A 396 -10.12 15.15 9.86
CA THR A 396 -9.15 15.61 8.83
C THR A 396 -7.73 15.40 9.33
N LEU A 397 -6.90 14.73 8.51
CA LEU A 397 -5.48 14.54 8.81
C LEU A 397 -4.62 15.63 8.17
N ARG A 398 -4.89 15.97 6.90
CA ARG A 398 -4.12 16.97 6.14
C ARG A 398 -4.91 17.44 4.91
N THR A 399 -4.77 18.72 4.57
CA THR A 399 -5.08 19.25 3.24
C THR A 399 -3.84 19.13 2.36
N LEU A 400 -3.98 18.57 1.16
CA LEU A 400 -2.96 18.59 0.12
C LEU A 400 -3.19 19.84 -0.75
N GLY A 401 -2.13 20.55 -1.14
CA GLY A 401 -2.24 21.75 -1.98
C GLY A 401 -2.43 21.45 -3.48
N VAL A 402 -2.63 20.17 -3.82
CA VAL A 402 -2.47 19.58 -5.15
C VAL A 402 -3.44 18.40 -5.28
N GLY A 403 -3.84 18.08 -6.52
CA GLY A 403 -4.93 17.15 -6.89
C GLY A 403 -4.71 15.66 -6.57
N ARG A 404 -5.42 14.78 -7.29
CA ARG A 404 -5.33 13.32 -7.12
C ARG A 404 -3.89 12.83 -7.21
N GLN A 405 -3.48 12.04 -6.22
CA GLN A 405 -2.12 11.52 -6.10
C GLN A 405 -2.13 10.12 -5.52
N ASN A 406 -1.09 9.34 -5.83
CA ASN A 406 -0.85 8.04 -5.22
C ASN A 406 -0.45 8.23 -3.74
N ILE A 407 -1.45 8.22 -2.85
CA ILE A 407 -1.25 8.19 -1.40
C ILE A 407 -1.13 6.72 -0.97
N LEU A 408 0.02 6.31 -0.44
CA LEU A 408 0.31 4.94 -0.03
C LEU A 408 0.49 4.80 1.50
N PRO A 409 -0.20 3.86 2.18
CA PRO A 409 -0.02 3.60 3.61
C PRO A 409 1.34 3.00 3.91
N TYR A 410 1.98 3.43 5.00
CA TYR A 410 3.32 2.95 5.39
C TYR A 410 3.37 2.35 6.80
N VAL A 411 3.67 1.05 6.85
CA VAL A 411 4.06 0.32 8.07
C VAL A 411 5.57 0.08 8.03
N PRO A 412 6.39 0.66 8.93
CA PRO A 412 7.85 0.58 8.83
C PRO A 412 8.44 -0.85 9.01
N TYR A 413 9.40 -1.22 8.16
CA TYR A 413 10.14 -2.49 8.27
C TYR A 413 11.58 -2.28 8.78
N PHE A 414 11.74 -2.17 10.10
CA PHE A 414 13.04 -1.87 10.76
C PHE A 414 14.12 -2.98 10.72
N LYS A 415 14.00 -4.02 9.88
CA LYS A 415 15.03 -5.07 9.75
C LYS A 415 15.74 -4.91 8.42
N GLU A 416 17.06 -4.87 8.47
CA GLU A 416 17.88 -4.82 7.26
C GLU A 416 17.64 -6.04 6.37
N SER A 417 17.54 -5.82 5.07
CA SER A 417 17.45 -6.90 4.08
C SER A 417 18.81 -7.10 3.39
N PRO A 418 19.32 -8.34 3.29
CA PRO A 418 20.53 -8.62 2.50
C PRO A 418 20.32 -8.41 0.99
N VAL A 419 19.06 -8.35 0.55
CA VAL A 419 18.67 -8.19 -0.86
C VAL A 419 18.76 -6.73 -1.30
N LEU A 420 18.47 -5.79 -0.40
CA LEU A 420 18.56 -4.36 -0.64
C LEU A 420 20.01 -3.91 -0.40
N ALA A 421 20.90 -4.32 -1.30
CA ALA A 421 22.34 -4.26 -1.12
C ALA A 421 22.91 -2.83 -1.06
N SER A 422 22.24 -1.85 -1.66
CA SER A 422 22.63 -0.44 -1.55
C SER A 422 22.15 0.14 -0.22
N LYS A 423 23.08 0.78 0.51
CA LYS A 423 22.83 1.60 1.70
C LYS A 423 23.33 3.01 1.46
N HIS A 424 22.63 3.98 2.04
CA HIS A 424 23.14 5.32 2.28
C HIS A 424 23.95 5.38 3.60
#